data_AF-X1K886-F1
#
_entry.id   AF-X1K886-F1
#
_cell.length_a   1.000
_cell.length_b   1.000
_cell.length_c   1.000
_cell.angle_alpha   90.00
_cell.angle_beta   90.00
_cell.angle_gamma   90.00
#
_symmetry.space_group_name_H-M   'P 1'
#
loop_
_entity.id
_entity.type
_entity.pdbx_description
1 polymer ?
#
loop_
_entity_poly.entity_id
_entity_poly.type
_entity_poly.pdbx_seq_one_letter_code
_entity_poly.pdbx_strand_id
1 'polypeptide(L)' 'MTLPLDGIKVLDLSRMLPGPYCTMILGDMGAEVIHVVDPNYAYSNPPPFHQKGRYR' A
#
# COMPACT_ATOMS: atom_id res chain seq x y z
N MET A 1 -15.04 -16.72 -3.75
CA MET A 1 -14.50 -16.26 -5.05
C MET A 1 -13.06 -15.84 -4.79
N THR A 2 -12.10 -16.39 -5.52
CA THR A 2 -10.69 -16.02 -5.40
C THR A 2 -10.43 -14.77 -6.24
N LEU A 3 -9.78 -13.75 -5.68
CA LEU A 3 -9.34 -12.59 -6.45
C LEU A 3 -8.09 -12.92 -7.27
N PRO A 4 -7.80 -12.17 -8.35
CA PRO A 4 -6.70 -12.49 -9.27
C PRO A 4 -5.31 -12.59 -8.63
N LEU A 5 -5.06 -11.90 -7.51
CA LEU A 5 -3.77 -11.87 -6.82
C LEU A 5 -3.83 -12.47 -5.40
N ASP A 6 -4.86 -13.27 -5.10
CA ASP A 6 -4.97 -13.94 -3.80
C ASP A 6 -3.71 -14.77 -3.48
N GLY A 7 -3.16 -14.57 -2.28
CA GLY A 7 -1.97 -15.28 -1.80
C GLY A 7 -0.63 -14.69 -2.28
N ILE A 8 -0.64 -13.64 -3.10
CA ILE A 8 0.57 -12.92 -3.50
C ILE A 8 0.91 -11.84 -2.46
N LYS A 9 2.17 -11.81 -2.02
CA LYS A 9 2.73 -10.75 -1.17
C LYS A 9 3.56 -9.78 -2.01
N VAL A 10 3.31 -8.48 -1.87
CA VAL A 10 4.02 -7.41 -2.58
C VAL A 10 4.75 -6.52 -1.58
N LEU A 11 6.05 -6.36 -1.76
CA LEU A 11 6.86 -5.41 -0.99
C LEU A 11 6.97 -4.09 -1.77
N ASP A 12 6.34 -3.04 -1.26
CA ASP A 12 6.34 -1.72 -1.88
C ASP A 12 7.44 -0.81 -1.28
N LEU A 13 8.51 -0.63 -2.05
CA LEU A 13 9.65 0.25 -1.75
C LEU A 13 9.59 1.58 -2.51
N SER A 14 8.48 1.84 -3.19
CA SER A 14 8.30 3.08 -3.95
C SER A 14 8.16 4.29 -3.02
N ARG A 15 8.27 5.48 -3.61
CA ARG A 15 8.07 6.76 -2.92
C ARG A 15 7.11 7.61 -3.74
N MET A 16 6.58 8.65 -3.10
CA MET A 16 5.64 9.58 -3.72
C MET A 16 4.38 8.86 -4.23
N LEU A 17 3.48 9.59 -4.87
CA LEU A 17 2.16 9.10 -5.25
C LEU A 17 2.10 7.91 -6.23
N PRO A 18 2.93 7.82 -7.29
CA PRO A 18 2.72 6.82 -8.34
C PRO A 18 2.81 5.37 -7.85
N GLY A 19 3.63 5.14 -6.83
CA GLY A 19 3.90 3.82 -6.31
C GLY A 19 2.79 3.24 -5.43
N PRO A 20 2.39 3.92 -4.33
CA PRO A 20 1.23 3.57 -3.53
C PRO A 20 -0.06 3.49 -4.34
N TYR A 21 -0.20 4.29 -5.41
CA TYR A 21 -1.34 4.16 -6.32
C TYR A 21 -1.31 2.84 -7.10
N CYS A 22 -0.16 2.46 -7.63
CA CYS A 22 0.01 1.17 -8.30
C CYS A 22 -0.30 0.01 -7.36
N THR A 23 0.28 0.03 -6.16
CA THR A 23 0.10 -1.08 -5.20
C THR A 23 -1.27 -1.10 -4.55
N MET A 24 -1.97 0.03 -4.46
CA MET A 24 -3.41 0.06 -4.11
C MET A 24 -4.25 -0.75 -5.11
N ILE A 25 -4.00 -0.60 -6.41
CA ILE A 25 -4.69 -1.40 -7.45
C ILE A 25 -4.39 -2.89 -7.29
N LEU A 26 -3.14 -3.24 -6.95
CA LEU A 26 -2.79 -4.64 -6.68
C LEU A 26 -3.50 -5.18 -5.43
N GLY A 27 -3.65 -4.35 -4.39
CA GLY A 27 -4.42 -4.69 -3.19
C GLY A 27 -5.89 -4.94 -3.48
N ASP A 28 -6.51 -4.11 -4.32
CA ASP A 28 -7.90 -4.31 -4.78
C ASP A 28 -8.08 -5.63 -5.55
N MET A 29 -7.02 -6.14 -6.18
CA MET A 29 -6.99 -7.44 -6.84
C MET A 29 -6.63 -8.62 -5.92
N GLY A 30 -6.48 -8.40 -4.61
CA GLY A 30 -6.28 -9.46 -3.60
C GLY A 30 -4.84 -9.63 -3.08
N ALA A 31 -3.91 -8.77 -3.48
CA ALA A 31 -2.53 -8.86 -3.00
C ALA A 31 -2.38 -8.35 -1.55
N GLU A 32 -1.52 -9.01 -0.76
CA GLU A 32 -1.05 -8.49 0.53
C GLU A 32 0.12 -7.53 0.30
N VAL A 33 -0.13 -6.23 0.42
CA VAL A 33 0.87 -5.18 0.18
C VAL A 33 1.51 -4.73 1.50
N ILE A 34 2.84 -4.83 1.57
CA ILE A 34 3.65 -4.32 2.68
C ILE A 34 4.42 -3.10 2.18
N HIS A 35 4.04 -1.92 2.64
CA HIS A 35 4.76 -0.69 2.30
C HIS A 35 5.88 -0.42 3.31
N VAL A 36 7.10 -0.27 2.80
CA VAL A 36 8.28 0.09 3.61
C VAL A 36 8.55 1.57 3.44
N VAL A 37 8.53 2.28 4.57
CA VAL A 37 8.80 3.71 4.62
C VAL A 37 10.05 4.01 5.45
N ASP A 38 10.81 5.01 5.02
CA ASP A 38 11.78 5.66 5.88
C ASP A 38 11.02 6.55 6.89
N PRO A 39 11.14 6.31 8.20
CA PRO A 39 10.43 7.08 9.22
C PRO A 39 10.83 8.57 9.23
N ASN A 40 11.99 8.92 8.67
CA ASN A 40 12.49 10.30 8.60
C ASN A 40 12.12 11.00 7.27
N TYR A 41 11.46 10.29 6.34
CA TYR A 41 11.05 10.89 5.09
C TYR A 41 9.79 11.72 5.29
N ALA A 42 9.87 13.03 5.06
CA ALA A 42 8.79 14.00 5.35
C ALA A 42 7.45 13.68 4.67
N TYR A 43 7.47 12.89 3.57
CA TYR A 43 6.30 12.50 2.80
C TYR A 43 6.00 10.99 2.91
N SER A 44 6.52 10.32 3.93
CA SER A 44 6.22 8.91 4.24
C SER A 44 4.77 8.67 4.66
N ASN A 45 4.09 9.72 5.14
CA ASN A 45 2.65 9.73 5.45
C ASN A 45 1.96 10.88 4.70
N PRO A 46 1.70 10.74 3.40
CA PRO A 46 0.98 11.76 2.67
C PRO A 46 -0.50 11.78 3.11
N PRO A 47 -1.06 12.94 3.51
CA PRO A 47 -2.49 13.06 3.80
C PRO A 47 -3.33 13.14 2.51
N PRO A 48 -4.60 12.67 2.47
CA PRO A 48 -5.26 11.62 3.24
C PRO A 48 -5.52 10.40 2.34
N PHE A 49 -4.66 9.37 2.41
CA PHE A 49 -5.03 8.06 1.88
C PHE A 49 -5.87 7.31 2.93
N HIS A 50 -6.78 6.47 2.45
CA HIS A 50 -7.67 5.67 3.28
C HIS A 50 -6.84 4.70 4.13
N GLN A 51 -6.43 5.10 5.34
CA GLN A 51 -5.78 4.21 6.30
C GLN A 51 -6.85 3.39 7.02
N LYS A 52 -7.30 2.31 6.38
CA LYS A 52 -8.18 1.34 7.02
C LYS A 52 -7.42 0.69 8.19
N GLY A 53 -7.91 0.89 9.43
CA GLY A 53 -7.39 0.21 10.63
C GLY A 53 -6.52 1.02 11.60
N ARG A 54 -6.47 2.36 11.50
CA ARG A 54 -5.74 3.22 12.48
C ARG A 54 -6.58 4.29 13.19
N TYR A 55 -7.85 4.01 13.46
CA TYR A 55 -8.52 4.49 14.67
C TYR A 55 -9.17 3.27 15.33
N ARG A 56 -9.11 3.22 16.66
CA ARG A 56 -9.96 2.32 17.43
C ARG A 56 -11.42 2.45 16.98
#